data_AF-A0A7S2D2B3-F1
#
_entry.id   AF-A0A7S2D2B3-F1
#
_cell.length_a   1.000
_cell.length_b   1.000
_cell.length_c   1.000
_cell.angle_alpha   90.00
_cell.angle_beta   90.00
_cell.angle_gamma   90.00
#
_symmetry.space_group_name_H-M   'P 1'
#
loop_
_entity.id
_entity.type
_entity.pdbx_description
1 polymer ?
#
loop_
_entity_poly.entity_id
_entity_poly.type
_entity_poly.pdbx_seq_one_letter_code
_entity_poly.pdbx_strand_id
1 'polypeptide(L)'
;IYNKLAGRASGGSQFAFTIAVLQLVVGSAYAVFLWVAPDARAKPKLSFAQVVDLLPLGAFTAAAHGSAIYANLAGSLSFGQIVKSGEPAFAAAVGYFVYGSKTSTAKLACLVPVIGGIIISSSAELDYTLPG
;
A
#
# COMPACT_ATOMS: atom_id res chain seq x y z
N ILE A 1 -15.15 2.64 -1.21
CA ILE A 1 -16.19 3.46 -0.55
C ILE A 1 -16.21 3.25 0.97
N TYR A 2 -16.43 2.02 1.49
CA TYR A 2 -16.52 1.76 2.94
C TYR A 2 -15.34 2.27 3.80
N ASN A 3 -14.09 2.02 3.40
CA ASN A 3 -12.92 2.42 4.19
C ASN A 3 -12.73 3.95 4.26
N LYS A 4 -13.14 4.68 3.21
CA LYS A 4 -13.09 6.15 3.17
C LYS A 4 -14.21 6.77 4.01
N LEU A 5 -15.42 6.19 3.98
CA LEU A 5 -16.53 6.62 4.82
C LEU A 5 -16.22 6.39 6.31
N ALA A 6 -15.72 5.19 6.65
CA ALA A 6 -15.32 4.88 8.02
C ALA A 6 -14.20 5.81 8.50
N GLY A 7 -13.17 6.04 7.69
CA GLY A 7 -12.09 6.97 8.05
C GLY A 7 -12.54 8.43 8.15
N ARG A 8 -13.56 8.87 7.38
CA ARG A 8 -14.21 10.18 7.56
C ARG A 8 -14.99 10.25 8.86
N ALA A 9 -15.73 9.19 9.22
CA ALA A 9 -16.44 9.10 10.49
C ALA A 9 -15.48 9.12 11.70
N SER A 10 -14.27 8.59 11.55
CA SER A 10 -13.20 8.62 12.57
C SER A 10 -12.42 9.95 12.64
N GLY A 11 -12.92 11.04 12.04
CA GLY A 11 -12.32 12.38 12.10
C GLY A 11 -11.66 12.86 10.80
N GLY A 12 -11.64 12.03 9.74
CA GLY A 12 -11.21 12.44 8.41
C GLY A 12 -9.70 12.74 8.30
N SER A 13 -9.33 13.57 7.32
CA SER A 13 -7.91 13.81 6.98
C SER A 13 -7.10 14.45 8.11
N GLN A 14 -7.74 15.19 9.02
CA GLN A 14 -7.10 15.82 10.18
C GLN A 14 -6.50 14.79 11.15
N PHE A 15 -7.07 13.58 11.20
CA PHE A 15 -6.61 12.49 12.05
C PHE A 15 -5.97 11.35 11.23
N ALA A 16 -5.62 11.59 9.97
CA ALA A 16 -5.11 10.55 9.07
C ALA A 16 -3.88 9.82 9.65
N PHE A 17 -2.96 10.55 10.27
CA PHE A 17 -1.78 9.95 10.90
C PHE A 17 -2.16 9.08 12.11
N THR A 18 -3.02 9.59 13.00
CA THR A 18 -3.53 8.84 14.15
C THR A 18 -4.24 7.55 13.71
N ILE A 19 -5.09 7.64 12.69
CA ILE A 19 -5.80 6.48 12.11
C ILE A 19 -4.79 5.47 11.55
N ALA A 20 -3.79 5.92 10.79
CA ALA A 20 -2.75 5.04 10.24
C ALA A 20 -1.95 4.31 11.32
N VAL A 21 -1.57 5.01 12.40
CA VAL A 21 -0.87 4.42 13.55
C VAL A 21 -1.74 3.39 14.25
N LEU A 22 -3.00 3.71 14.54
CA LEU A 22 -3.93 2.78 15.19
C LEU A 22 -4.13 1.51 14.37
N GLN A 23 -4.22 1.61 13.04
CA GLN A 23 -4.31 0.45 12.16
C GLN A 23 -3.06 -0.44 12.25
N LEU A 24 -1.86 0.15 12.29
CA LEU A 24 -0.61 -0.60 12.48
C LEU A 24 -0.53 -1.25 13.86
N VAL A 25 -0.99 -0.56 14.92
CA VAL A 25 -1.03 -1.10 16.29
C VAL A 25 -1.98 -2.29 16.37
N VAL A 26 -3.19 -2.17 15.85
CA VAL A 26 -4.19 -3.25 15.84
C VAL A 26 -3.68 -4.44 15.02
N GLY A 27 -3.10 -4.19 13.83
CA GLY A 27 -2.50 -5.24 13.00
C GLY A 27 -1.33 -5.94 13.68
N SER A 28 -0.49 -5.20 14.41
CA SER A 28 0.64 -5.75 15.17
C SER A 28 0.17 -6.61 16.34
N ALA A 29 -0.83 -6.14 17.10
CA ALA A 29 -1.44 -6.89 18.18
C ALA A 29 -2.08 -8.19 17.67
N TYR A 30 -2.76 -8.14 16.52
CA TYR A 30 -3.31 -9.32 15.87
C TYR A 30 -2.23 -10.30 15.42
N ALA A 31 -1.12 -9.82 14.86
CA ALA A 31 0.02 -10.67 14.49
C ALA A 31 0.64 -11.37 15.71
N VAL A 32 0.81 -10.66 16.82
CA VAL A 32 1.28 -11.24 18.09
C VAL A 32 0.28 -12.25 18.63
N PHE A 33 -1.02 -11.97 18.55
CA PHE A 33 -2.05 -12.93 18.92
C PHE A 33 -1.94 -14.23 18.10
N LEU A 34 -1.78 -14.14 16.77
CA LEU A 34 -1.61 -15.31 15.90
C LEU A 34 -0.36 -16.14 16.23
N TRP A 35 0.68 -15.52 16.79
CA TRP A 35 1.88 -16.21 17.24
C TRP A 35 1.70 -16.96 18.57
N VAL A 36 0.72 -16.55 19.39
CA VAL A 36 0.44 -17.14 20.71
C VAL A 36 -0.71 -18.14 20.64
N ALA A 37 -1.70 -17.89 19.78
CA ALA A 37 -2.84 -18.77 19.58
C ALA A 37 -2.38 -20.15 19.06
N PRO A 38 -2.93 -21.26 19.61
CA PRO A 38 -2.55 -22.60 19.18
C PRO A 38 -2.88 -22.82 17.70
N ASP A 39 -1.92 -23.38 16.96
CA ASP A 39 -2.01 -23.75 15.54
C ASP A 39 -2.42 -22.63 14.55
N ALA A 40 -2.40 -21.35 14.97
CA ALA A 40 -2.83 -20.24 14.12
C ALA A 40 -1.73 -19.76 13.16
N ARG A 41 -0.50 -19.53 13.66
CA ARG A 41 0.66 -19.15 12.83
C ARG A 41 1.98 -19.45 13.53
N ALA A 42 2.93 -20.01 12.79
CA ALA A 42 4.28 -20.23 13.30
C ALA A 42 4.97 -18.92 13.69
N LYS A 43 5.63 -18.92 14.86
CA LYS A 43 6.48 -17.80 15.30
C LYS A 43 7.67 -17.61 14.36
N PRO A 44 8.01 -16.37 13.98
CA PRO A 44 9.17 -16.11 13.15
C PRO A 44 10.46 -16.52 13.88
N LYS A 45 11.37 -17.18 13.16
CA LYS A 45 12.71 -17.52 13.65
C LYS A 45 13.69 -16.45 13.14
N LEU A 46 13.87 -15.39 13.92
CA LEU A 46 14.76 -14.27 13.58
C LEU A 46 15.75 -14.01 14.72
N SER A 47 17.00 -13.74 14.38
CA SER A 47 17.97 -13.20 15.34
C SER A 47 17.73 -11.71 15.57
N PHE A 48 18.23 -11.17 16.67
CA PHE A 48 18.14 -9.73 16.93
C PHE A 48 18.80 -8.89 15.83
N ALA A 49 19.93 -9.35 15.27
CA ALA A 49 20.59 -8.69 14.15
C ALA A 49 19.69 -8.60 12.92
N GLN A 50 18.97 -9.68 12.58
CA GLN A 50 18.02 -9.68 11.46
C GLN A 50 16.84 -8.75 11.70
N VAL A 51 16.43 -8.54 12.95
CA VAL A 51 15.38 -7.55 13.29
C VAL A 51 15.87 -6.14 13.00
N VAL A 52 17.12 -5.83 13.37
CA VAL A 52 17.74 -4.51 13.10
C VAL A 52 17.86 -4.26 11.60
N ASP A 53 18.27 -5.27 10.83
CA ASP A 53 18.38 -5.18 9.36
C ASP A 53 17.02 -4.89 8.69
N LEU A 54 15.90 -5.26 9.33
CA LEU A 54 14.55 -5.03 8.84
C LEU A 54 13.98 -3.64 9.24
N LEU A 55 14.63 -2.90 10.15
CA LEU A 55 14.13 -1.58 10.59
C LEU A 55 13.96 -0.58 9.45
N PRO A 56 14.89 -0.43 8.49
CA PRO A 56 14.70 0.48 7.37
C PRO A 56 13.48 0.09 6.52
N LEU A 57 13.31 -1.20 6.25
CA LEU A 57 12.14 -1.72 5.52
C LEU A 57 10.84 -1.44 6.27
N GLY A 58 10.83 -1.65 7.59
CA GLY A 58 9.69 -1.35 8.45
C GLY A 58 9.33 0.14 8.43
N ALA A 59 10.33 1.02 8.48
CA ALA A 59 10.14 2.47 8.42
C ALA A 59 9.55 2.92 7.08
N PHE A 60 10.08 2.44 5.95
CA PHE A 60 9.52 2.74 4.62
C PHE A 60 8.10 2.19 4.46
N THR A 61 7.83 1.01 4.99
CA THR A 61 6.49 0.41 4.97
C THR A 61 5.50 1.24 5.78
N ALA A 62 5.90 1.70 6.98
CA ALA A 62 5.08 2.56 7.82
C ALA A 62 4.82 3.93 7.17
N ALA A 63 5.84 4.52 6.54
CA ALA A 63 5.71 5.78 5.81
C ALA A 63 4.77 5.63 4.60
N ALA A 64 4.92 4.55 3.82
CA ALA A 64 4.04 4.24 2.69
C ALA A 64 2.59 3.99 3.14
N HIS A 65 2.39 3.31 4.27
CA HIS A 65 1.06 3.14 4.85
C HIS A 65 0.44 4.47 5.27
N GLY A 66 1.19 5.30 5.99
CA GLY A 66 0.73 6.62 6.43
C GLY A 66 0.34 7.53 5.26
N SER A 67 1.17 7.59 4.22
CA SER A 67 0.88 8.39 3.01
C SER A 67 -0.33 7.85 2.25
N ALA A 68 -0.52 6.53 2.17
CA ALA A 68 -1.69 5.94 1.55
C ALA A 68 -3.00 6.27 2.29
N ILE A 69 -3.00 6.23 3.63
CA ILE A 69 -4.16 6.62 4.44
C ILE A 69 -4.45 8.11 4.29
N TYR A 70 -3.43 8.96 4.29
CA TYR A 70 -3.61 10.39 4.05
C TYR A 70 -4.20 10.66 2.66
N ALA A 71 -3.67 10.04 1.61
CA ALA A 71 -4.19 10.15 0.25
C ALA A 71 -5.64 9.67 0.14
N ASN A 72 -6.01 8.58 0.82
CA ASN A 72 -7.39 8.07 0.83
C ASN A 72 -8.38 9.01 1.53
N LEU A 73 -7.95 9.71 2.59
CA LEU A 73 -8.83 10.58 3.40
C LEU A 73 -8.90 12.02 2.88
N ALA A 74 -7.78 12.57 2.43
CA ALA A 74 -7.66 13.93 1.91
C ALA A 74 -7.91 14.01 0.40
N GLY A 75 -7.55 12.97 -0.34
CA GLY A 75 -7.59 12.94 -1.80
C GLY A 75 -8.77 12.16 -2.37
N SER A 76 -8.76 12.07 -3.69
CA SER A 76 -9.65 11.21 -4.47
C SER A 76 -9.32 9.72 -4.26
N LEU A 77 -10.34 8.85 -4.30
CA LEU A 77 -10.08 7.40 -4.20
C LEU A 77 -9.36 6.90 -5.46
N SER A 78 -9.63 7.47 -6.65
CA SER A 78 -8.89 7.20 -7.90
C SER A 78 -7.42 7.39 -7.72
N PHE A 79 -6.99 8.52 -7.15
CA PHE A 79 -5.58 8.87 -7.12
C PHE A 79 -4.76 7.80 -6.39
N GLY A 80 -5.30 7.26 -5.29
CA GLY A 80 -4.70 6.11 -4.62
C GLY A 80 -4.66 4.86 -5.49
N GLN A 81 -5.72 4.55 -6.24
CA GLN A 81 -5.76 3.39 -7.15
C GLN A 81 -4.80 3.56 -8.35
N ILE A 82 -4.63 4.79 -8.85
CA ILE A 82 -3.70 5.13 -9.94
C ILE A 82 -2.26 4.89 -9.49
N VAL A 83 -1.89 5.43 -8.32
CA VAL A 83 -0.55 5.24 -7.77
C VAL A 83 -0.30 3.74 -7.51
N LYS A 84 -1.27 3.06 -6.91
CA LYS A 84 -1.16 1.63 -6.58
C LYS A 84 -1.04 0.74 -7.82
N SER A 85 -1.79 1.06 -8.86
CA SER A 85 -1.73 0.30 -10.13
C SER A 85 -0.44 0.56 -10.91
N GLY A 86 0.30 1.62 -10.61
CA GLY A 86 1.65 1.86 -11.10
C GLY A 86 2.75 1.06 -10.40
N GLU A 87 2.49 0.49 -9.21
CA GLU A 87 3.47 -0.31 -8.44
C GLU A 87 4.11 -1.45 -9.26
N PRO A 88 3.38 -2.22 -10.10
CA PRO A 88 3.97 -3.28 -10.92
C PRO A 88 4.98 -2.76 -11.97
N ALA A 89 4.69 -1.59 -12.57
CA ALA A 89 5.59 -0.97 -13.54
C ALA A 89 6.86 -0.45 -12.86
N PHE A 90 6.71 0.19 -11.70
CA PHE A 90 7.83 0.63 -10.88
C PHE A 90 8.69 -0.55 -10.42
N ALA A 91 8.08 -1.63 -9.92
CA ALA A 91 8.78 -2.84 -9.51
C ALA A 91 9.55 -3.50 -10.67
N ALA A 92 8.98 -3.52 -11.87
CA ALA A 92 9.67 -4.02 -13.07
C ALA A 92 10.88 -3.15 -13.45
N ALA A 93 10.74 -1.81 -13.38
CA ALA A 93 11.82 -0.88 -13.65
C ALA A 93 12.97 -1.05 -12.63
N VAL A 94 12.67 -1.07 -11.33
CA VAL A 94 13.67 -1.31 -10.27
C VAL A 94 14.32 -2.69 -10.43
N GLY A 95 13.53 -3.72 -10.72
CA GLY A 95 14.03 -5.07 -11.00
C GLY A 95 15.05 -5.10 -12.13
N TYR A 96 14.82 -4.35 -13.20
CA TYR A 96 15.72 -4.27 -14.35
C TYR A 96 16.95 -3.40 -14.07
N PHE A 97 16.76 -2.16 -13.59
CA PHE A 97 17.84 -1.18 -13.44
C PHE A 97 18.70 -1.38 -12.19
N VAL A 98 18.11 -1.83 -11.08
CA VAL A 98 18.83 -1.98 -9.80
C VAL A 98 19.32 -3.41 -9.61
N TYR A 99 18.47 -4.41 -9.91
CA TYR A 99 18.79 -5.82 -9.66
C TYR A 99 19.27 -6.57 -10.90
N GLY A 100 19.36 -5.92 -12.07
CA GLY A 100 19.84 -6.54 -13.32
C GLY A 100 18.99 -7.72 -13.80
N SER A 101 17.73 -7.82 -13.33
CA SER A 101 16.87 -8.96 -13.65
C SER A 101 16.48 -8.93 -15.12
N LYS A 102 16.66 -10.06 -15.83
CA LYS A 102 16.16 -10.22 -17.20
C LYS A 102 14.64 -10.38 -17.17
N THR A 103 13.93 -9.27 -17.24
CA THR A 103 12.47 -9.24 -17.33
C THR A 103 12.04 -9.83 -18.67
N SER A 104 11.34 -10.97 -18.64
CA SER A 104 10.80 -11.63 -19.84
C SER A 104 9.88 -10.70 -20.63
N THR A 105 9.89 -10.81 -21.96
CA THR A 105 9.01 -10.08 -22.87
C THR A 105 7.53 -10.22 -22.50
N ALA A 106 7.14 -11.36 -21.91
CA ALA A 106 5.78 -11.56 -21.41
C ALA A 106 5.40 -10.63 -20.24
N LYS A 107 6.34 -10.33 -19.34
CA LYS A 107 6.10 -9.39 -18.22
C LYS A 107 5.98 -7.95 -18.73
N LEU A 108 6.76 -7.59 -19.75
CA LEU A 108 6.65 -6.30 -20.44
C LEU A 108 5.31 -6.19 -21.19
N ALA A 109 4.88 -7.26 -21.86
CA ALA A 109 3.57 -7.29 -22.53
C ALA A 109 2.41 -7.14 -21.54
N CYS A 110 2.48 -7.74 -20.35
CA CYS A 110 1.50 -7.54 -19.28
C CYS A 110 1.46 -6.10 -18.74
N LEU A 111 2.51 -5.30 -18.94
CA LEU A 111 2.52 -3.90 -18.52
C LEU A 111 1.54 -3.05 -19.34
N VAL A 112 1.29 -3.42 -20.61
CA VAL A 112 0.38 -2.71 -21.52
C VAL A 112 -1.07 -2.70 -21.01
N PRO A 113 -1.73 -3.85 -20.73
CA PRO A 113 -3.08 -3.85 -20.21
C PRO A 113 -3.16 -3.28 -18.79
N VAL A 114 -2.11 -3.42 -17.97
CA VAL A 114 -2.05 -2.79 -16.65
C VAL A 114 -2.14 -1.27 -16.80
N ILE A 115 -1.24 -0.66 -17.56
CA ILE A 115 -1.22 0.80 -17.82
C ILE A 115 -2.53 1.27 -18.47
N GLY A 116 -3.06 0.51 -19.42
CA GLY A 116 -4.36 0.81 -20.05
C GLY A 116 -5.51 0.83 -19.05
N GLY A 117 -5.57 -0.13 -18.13
CA GLY A 117 -6.55 -0.16 -17.04
C GLY A 117 -6.43 1.06 -16.11
N ILE A 118 -5.21 1.52 -15.82
CA ILE A 118 -4.97 2.75 -15.03
C ILE A 118 -5.60 3.95 -15.74
N ILE A 119 -5.30 4.14 -17.02
CA ILE A 119 -5.75 5.30 -17.80
C ILE A 119 -7.29 5.36 -17.83
N ILE A 120 -7.94 4.23 -18.12
CA ILE A 120 -9.41 4.13 -18.17
C ILE A 120 -10.03 4.38 -16.79
N SER A 121 -9.46 3.81 -15.72
CA SER A 121 -9.93 4.04 -14.36
C SER A 121 -9.72 5.49 -13.90
N SER A 122 -8.70 6.17 -14.43
CA SER A 122 -8.41 7.57 -14.12
C SER A 122 -9.39 8.53 -14.80
N SER A 123 -9.72 8.26 -16.08
CA SER A 123 -10.59 9.13 -16.86
C SER A 123 -12.03 9.14 -16.34
N ALA A 124 -12.51 8.02 -15.79
CA ALA A 124 -13.86 7.92 -15.25
C ALA A 124 -14.08 8.69 -13.92
N GLU A 125 -13.02 9.11 -13.21
CA GLU A 125 -13.16 9.82 -11.92
C GLU A 125 -12.97 11.35 -12.05
N LEU A 126 -12.47 11.85 -13.20
CA LEU A 126 -12.41 13.30 -13.47
C LEU A 126 -13.81 13.93 -13.39
N ASP A 127 -14.83 13.20 -13.86
CA ASP A 127 -16.24 13.59 -13.82
C ASP A 127 -16.82 13.67 -12.38
N TYR A 128 -16.17 13.07 -11.37
CA TYR A 128 -16.64 13.09 -9.98
C TYR A 128 -15.94 14.17 -9.12
N THR A 129 -14.86 14.78 -9.63
CA THR A 129 -14.02 15.73 -8.87
C THR A 129 -14.16 17.17 -9.35
N LEU A 130 -14.79 17.40 -10.51
CA LEU A 130 -15.20 18.73 -10.97
C LEU A 130 -16.56 19.10 -10.34
N PRO A 131 -16.70 20.28 -9.74
CA PRO A 131 -18.01 20.75 -9.28
C PRO A 131 -18.89 21.06 -10.49
N GLY A 132 -20.01 20.34 -10.60
CA GLY A 132 -21.25 20.92 -11.10
C GLY A 132 -21.97 21.64 -9.96
#